data_AF-A0A971X4Q1-F1
#
_entry.id   AF-A0A971X4Q1-F1
#
_cell.length_a   1.000
_cell.length_b   1.000
_cell.length_c   1.000
_cell.angle_alpha   90.00
_cell.angle_beta   90.00
_cell.angle_gamma   90.00
#
_symmetry.space_group_name_H-M   'P 1'
#
loop_
_entity.id
_entity.type
_entity.pdbx_description
1 polymer ?
#
loop_
_entity_poly.entity_id
_entity_poly.type
_entity_poly.pdbx_seq_one_letter_code
_entity_poly.pdbx_strand_id
1 'polypeptide(L)'
;MAFINNWASRLEFALASGTGQSLPVPPDDKSRLAGGVYLLTLSDEGQQVEIIEYDGTQDAITARGLEGTQERAWPADAVIYAAVTAGQLTGILSAIEQLEVSVTSLAQRVDVLEQQGGDAGSRTITVEASPDNSTDAYEYGFREWLSFGAVSDKNIDGRGEISELFWSESLVSGAWWRYMTLHIENGTDLDLVTAAKVTINSTVFTLDAYAGDSSYVRLNCQITEGQFNSLPQSGDHAFQVELLP
;
A
#
# COMPACT_ATOMS: atom_id res chain seq x y z
N MET A 1 -0.78 10.45 27.36
CA MET A 1 -1.37 11.59 28.10
C MET A 1 -2.87 11.53 27.93
N ALA A 2 -3.62 11.63 29.04
CA ALA A 2 -5.07 11.72 28.99
C ALA A 2 -5.49 13.20 29.01
N PHE A 3 -6.51 13.57 28.22
CA PHE A 3 -7.05 14.93 28.17
C PHE A 3 -8.42 14.94 28.85
N ILE A 4 -8.61 15.84 29.81
CA ILE A 4 -9.91 16.08 30.43
C ILE A 4 -10.29 17.51 30.13
N ASN A 5 -11.34 17.68 29.31
CA ASN A 5 -11.84 18.99 28.94
C ASN A 5 -12.48 19.68 30.15
N ASN A 6 -12.18 20.96 30.35
CA ASN A 6 -12.80 21.83 31.35
C ASN A 6 -12.82 21.22 32.78
N TRP A 7 -11.68 20.68 33.22
CA TRP A 7 -11.52 20.26 34.61
C TRP A 7 -10.82 21.35 35.42
N ALA A 8 -11.46 21.78 36.50
CA ALA A 8 -10.91 22.69 37.48
C ALA A 8 -11.52 22.35 38.85
N SER A 9 -10.72 22.53 39.90
CA SER A 9 -11.11 22.34 41.30
C SER A 9 -10.41 23.37 42.18
N ARG A 10 -10.80 23.43 43.45
CA ARG A 10 -10.05 24.10 44.51
C ARG A 10 -9.37 23.08 45.41
N LEU A 11 -8.25 23.48 45.99
CA LEU A 11 -7.62 22.69 47.04
C LEU A 11 -8.43 22.80 48.34
N GLU A 12 -8.84 21.66 48.91
CA GLU A 12 -9.50 21.59 50.22
C GLU A 12 -8.53 21.88 51.37
N PHE A 13 -7.25 21.56 51.17
CA PHE A 13 -6.19 21.74 52.15
C PHE A 13 -4.93 22.32 51.50
N ALA A 14 -4.07 22.93 52.32
CA ALA A 14 -2.78 23.40 51.85
C ALA A 14 -1.95 22.23 51.30
N LEU A 15 -1.36 22.43 50.13
CA LEU A 15 -0.45 21.49 49.49
C LEU A 15 0.98 21.91 49.80
N ALA A 16 1.73 21.09 50.52
CA ALA A 16 3.13 21.38 50.83
C ALA A 16 4.01 21.26 49.58
N SER A 17 5.21 21.84 49.62
CA SER A 17 6.27 21.51 48.64
C SER A 17 6.59 20.00 48.67
N GLY A 18 7.04 19.46 47.56
CA GLY A 18 7.49 18.08 47.40
C GLY A 18 6.53 17.22 46.56
N THR A 19 7.06 16.08 46.09
CA THR A 19 6.33 15.05 45.32
C THR A 19 5.78 13.95 46.24
N GLY A 20 4.99 13.02 45.69
CA GLY A 20 4.43 11.87 46.39
C GLY A 20 3.18 12.18 47.23
N GLN A 21 2.76 13.44 47.28
CA GLN A 21 1.51 13.84 47.93
C GLN A 21 0.32 13.55 47.02
N SER A 22 -0.78 13.12 47.62
CA SER A 22 -2.09 13.05 46.94
C SER A 22 -2.64 14.46 46.73
N LEU A 23 -3.41 14.67 45.65
CA LEU A 23 -4.05 15.96 45.39
C LEU A 23 -5.12 16.25 46.45
N PRO A 24 -5.05 17.37 47.19
CA PRO A 24 -6.05 17.71 48.20
C PRO A 24 -7.26 18.39 47.54
N VAL A 25 -7.98 17.67 46.69
CA VAL A 25 -9.21 18.15 46.01
C VAL A 25 -10.38 17.21 46.36
N PRO A 26 -11.64 17.66 46.20
CA PRO A 26 -12.81 16.82 46.49
C PRO A 26 -12.74 15.46 45.79
N PRO A 27 -13.17 14.36 46.44
CA PRO A 27 -13.09 13.02 45.86
C PRO A 27 -13.78 12.88 44.50
N ASP A 28 -14.92 13.57 44.31
CA ASP A 28 -15.66 13.56 43.06
C ASP A 28 -14.85 14.20 41.92
N ASP A 29 -14.16 15.31 42.20
CA ASP A 29 -13.29 15.97 41.22
C ASP A 29 -12.04 15.13 40.92
N LYS A 30 -11.46 14.53 41.95
CA LYS A 30 -10.30 13.63 41.82
C LYS A 30 -10.64 12.38 40.99
N SER A 31 -11.84 11.83 41.14
CA SER A 31 -12.28 10.63 40.41
C SER A 31 -12.23 10.82 38.89
N ARG A 32 -12.38 12.06 38.41
CA ARG A 32 -12.28 12.39 36.99
C ARG A 32 -10.85 12.26 36.45
N LEU A 33 -9.85 12.37 37.32
CA LEU A 33 -8.44 12.18 37.00
C LEU A 33 -8.00 10.71 37.15
N ALA A 34 -8.90 9.77 37.47
CA ALA A 34 -8.49 8.39 37.73
C ALA A 34 -7.86 7.71 36.50
N GLY A 35 -6.78 6.95 36.72
CA GLY A 35 -6.19 6.07 35.70
C GLY A 35 -5.41 6.77 34.58
N GLY A 36 -5.01 8.04 34.75
CA GLY A 36 -4.21 8.76 33.77
C GLY A 36 -3.11 9.62 34.39
N VAL A 37 -2.18 10.06 33.55
CA VAL A 37 -1.15 11.04 33.91
C VAL A 37 -1.51 12.39 33.27
N TYR A 38 -1.53 13.43 34.09
CA TYR A 38 -2.01 14.77 33.74
C TYR A 38 -0.99 15.84 34.12
N LEU A 39 -0.85 16.85 33.25
CA LEU A 39 -0.24 18.13 33.61
C LEU A 39 -1.34 19.06 34.10
N LEU A 40 -1.21 19.53 35.33
CA LEU A 40 -2.18 20.41 35.98
C LEU A 40 -1.51 21.73 36.35
N THR A 41 -2.27 22.81 36.28
CA THR A 41 -1.82 24.15 36.66
C THR A 41 -2.44 24.53 38.00
N LEU A 42 -1.60 24.84 38.97
CA LEU A 42 -1.96 25.45 40.26
C LEU A 42 -1.84 26.97 40.14
N SER A 43 -2.78 27.71 40.72
CA SER A 43 -2.77 29.17 40.70
C SER A 43 -3.52 29.82 41.87
N ASP A 44 -3.06 30.99 42.28
CA ASP A 44 -3.66 31.91 43.26
C ASP A 44 -4.40 33.03 42.52
N GLU A 45 -5.46 32.68 41.80
CA GLU A 45 -6.24 33.65 41.01
C GLU A 45 -5.45 34.29 39.85
N GLY A 46 -4.44 33.58 39.32
CA GLY A 46 -3.71 33.96 38.10
C GLY A 46 -2.45 34.79 38.33
N GLN A 47 -2.09 35.14 39.57
CA GLN A 47 -0.88 35.94 39.84
C GLN A 47 0.39 35.09 39.80
N GLN A 48 0.30 33.88 40.32
CA GLN A 48 1.35 32.89 40.38
C GLN A 48 0.80 31.60 39.79
N VAL A 49 1.67 30.88 39.09
CA VAL A 49 1.33 29.61 38.47
C VAL A 49 2.43 28.59 38.72
N GLU A 50 2.02 27.36 38.94
CA GLU A 50 2.90 26.20 38.93
C GLU A 50 2.29 25.08 38.12
N ILE A 51 3.11 24.46 37.28
CA ILE A 51 2.71 23.26 36.54
C ILE A 51 3.26 22.04 37.26
N ILE A 52 2.38 21.10 37.54
CA ILE A 52 2.70 19.83 38.20
C ILE A 52 2.28 18.66 37.30
N GLU A 53 2.92 17.51 37.49
CA GLU A 53 2.46 16.24 36.95
C GLU A 53 1.78 15.44 38.06
N TYR A 54 0.60 14.91 37.76
CA TYR A 54 -0.18 14.06 38.64
C TYR A 54 -0.49 12.74 37.96
N ASP A 55 -0.19 11.63 38.64
CA ASP A 55 -0.56 10.27 38.24
C ASP A 55 -1.79 9.83 39.04
N GLY A 56 -2.96 9.84 38.39
CA GLY A 56 -4.21 9.40 38.97
C GLY A 56 -4.35 7.88 39.10
N THR A 57 -3.37 7.09 38.65
CA THR A 57 -3.27 5.66 38.95
C THR A 57 -2.64 5.43 40.32
N GLN A 58 -1.67 6.26 40.68
CA GLN A 58 -0.96 6.22 41.97
C GLN A 58 -1.58 7.16 43.02
N ASP A 59 -2.49 8.03 42.59
CA ASP A 59 -2.99 9.17 43.36
C ASP A 59 -1.84 10.00 43.96
N ALA A 60 -0.87 10.36 43.13
CA ALA A 60 0.35 11.02 43.56
C ALA A 60 0.80 12.09 42.58
N ILE A 61 1.28 13.21 43.12
CA ILE A 61 2.02 14.22 42.38
C ILE A 61 3.42 13.68 42.11
N THR A 62 3.74 13.41 40.86
CA THR A 62 5.00 12.78 40.42
C THR A 62 6.10 13.78 40.13
N ALA A 63 5.74 14.99 39.69
CA ALA A 63 6.68 16.08 39.42
C ALA A 63 6.06 17.46 39.67
N ARG A 64 6.92 18.44 39.92
CA ARG A 64 6.54 19.82 40.30
C ARG A 64 7.45 20.86 39.65
N GLY A 65 7.00 22.11 39.59
CA GLY A 65 7.77 23.21 38.99
C GLY A 65 8.11 22.98 37.51
N LEU A 66 7.22 22.34 36.75
CA LEU A 66 7.46 22.03 35.34
C LEU A 66 7.33 23.28 34.46
N GLU A 67 7.84 23.17 33.24
CA GLU A 67 7.77 24.23 32.21
C GLU A 67 8.31 25.59 32.65
N GLY A 68 9.35 25.59 33.49
CA GLY A 68 9.98 26.81 33.99
C GLY A 68 9.20 27.52 35.10
N THR A 69 8.12 26.91 35.60
CA THR A 69 7.44 27.37 36.83
C THR A 69 8.24 26.99 38.07
N GLN A 70 7.91 27.57 39.22
CA GLN A 70 8.62 27.29 40.48
C GLN A 70 7.74 26.49 41.43
N GLU A 71 8.29 25.38 41.92
CA GLU A 71 7.68 24.62 43.01
C GLU A 71 7.50 25.48 44.26
N ARG A 72 6.31 25.41 44.87
CA ARG A 72 6.02 26.08 46.15
C ARG A 72 4.95 25.38 46.97
N ALA A 73 4.82 25.78 48.23
CA ALA A 73 3.62 25.46 48.99
C ALA A 73 2.45 26.27 48.44
N TRP A 74 1.28 25.62 48.32
CA TRP A 74 0.04 26.26 47.91
C TRP A 74 -0.93 26.30 49.10
N PRO A 75 -1.58 27.45 49.37
CA PRO A 75 -2.59 27.53 50.40
C PRO A 75 -3.82 26.68 50.02
N ALA A 76 -4.67 26.41 51.01
CA ALA A 76 -6.03 25.97 50.72
C ALA A 76 -6.74 27.02 49.84
N ASP A 77 -7.81 26.60 49.16
CA ASP A 77 -8.59 27.41 48.20
C ASP A 77 -7.86 27.81 46.92
N ALA A 78 -6.56 27.51 46.77
CA ALA A 78 -5.85 27.64 45.51
C ALA A 78 -6.57 26.86 44.41
N VAL A 79 -6.57 27.40 43.19
CA VAL A 79 -7.25 26.80 42.05
C VAL A 79 -6.28 25.85 41.36
N ILE A 80 -6.75 24.65 41.05
CA ILE A 80 -6.05 23.69 40.22
C ILE A 80 -6.90 23.35 39.00
N TYR A 81 -6.31 23.35 37.81
CA TYR A 81 -7.05 23.08 36.58
C TYR A 81 -6.19 22.40 35.53
N ALA A 82 -6.85 21.66 34.63
CA ALA A 82 -6.23 21.09 33.44
C ALA A 82 -6.31 22.11 32.31
N ALA A 83 -5.19 22.73 31.97
CA ALA A 83 -5.06 23.61 30.82
C ALA A 83 -4.06 23.04 29.82
N VAL A 84 -4.20 23.47 28.56
CA VAL A 84 -3.18 23.21 27.55
C VAL A 84 -1.95 24.03 27.91
N THR A 85 -0.84 23.34 28.18
CA THR A 85 0.42 23.97 28.57
C THR A 85 1.26 24.37 27.35
N ALA A 86 2.26 25.24 27.55
CA ALA A 86 3.15 25.66 26.46
C ALA A 86 3.98 24.49 25.93
N GLY A 87 4.39 23.59 26.83
CA GLY A 87 5.06 22.33 26.46
C GLY A 87 4.17 21.45 25.59
N GLN A 88 2.88 21.32 25.92
CA GLN A 88 1.92 20.54 25.13
C GLN A 88 1.71 21.13 23.73
N LEU A 89 1.58 22.46 23.60
CA LEU A 89 1.48 23.10 22.28
C LEU A 89 2.75 22.89 21.45
N THR A 90 3.93 23.03 22.06
CA THR A 90 5.21 22.78 21.39
C THR A 90 5.30 21.34 20.89
N GLY A 91 4.86 20.36 21.70
CA GLY A 91 4.81 18.95 21.30
C GLY A 91 3.87 18.70 20.11
N ILE A 92 2.68 19.32 20.12
CA ILE A 92 1.73 19.22 19.00
C ILE A 92 2.32 19.82 17.72
N LEU A 93 2.93 21.01 17.81
CA LEU A 93 3.56 21.66 16.65
C LEU A 93 4.68 20.80 16.07
N SER A 94 5.54 20.23 16.92
CA SER A 94 6.61 19.34 16.45
C SER A 94 6.08 18.06 15.79
N ALA A 95 4.98 17.50 16.31
CA ALA A 95 4.34 16.34 15.68
C ALA A 95 3.74 16.68 14.31
N ILE A 96 3.17 17.88 14.15
CA ILE A 96 2.66 18.38 12.86
C ILE A 96 3.81 18.53 11.86
N GLU A 97 4.92 19.16 12.25
CA GLU A 97 6.11 19.30 11.39
C GLU A 97 6.63 17.94 10.91
N GLN A 98 6.70 16.93 11.79
CA GLN A 98 7.13 15.57 11.42
C GLN A 98 6.16 14.90 10.44
N LEU A 99 4.86 15.14 10.60
CA LEU A 99 3.85 14.61 9.70
C LEU A 99 3.95 15.24 8.32
N GLU A 100 4.16 16.56 8.23
CA GLU A 100 4.34 17.28 6.97
C GLU A 100 5.56 16.77 6.18
N VAL A 101 6.67 16.50 6.87
CA VAL A 101 7.87 15.88 6.28
C VAL A 101 7.55 14.49 5.72
N SER A 102 6.83 13.68 6.50
CA SER A 102 6.46 12.32 6.10
C SER A 102 5.53 12.29 4.89
N VAL A 103 4.52 13.17 4.87
CA VAL A 103 3.59 13.33 3.74
C VAL A 103 4.33 13.78 2.49
N THR A 104 5.24 14.74 2.61
CA THR A 104 6.07 15.21 1.47
C THR A 104 6.93 14.08 0.90
N SER A 105 7.56 13.28 1.77
CA SER A 105 8.35 12.12 1.34
C SER A 105 7.50 11.05 0.65
N LEU A 106 6.30 10.77 1.16
CA LEU A 106 5.38 9.83 0.52
C LEU A 106 4.89 10.34 -0.83
N ALA A 107 4.54 11.63 -0.94
CA ALA A 107 4.14 12.24 -2.20
C ALA A 107 5.25 12.08 -3.26
N GLN A 108 6.51 12.39 -2.91
CA GLN A 108 7.64 12.19 -3.81
C GLN A 108 7.82 10.72 -4.25
N ARG A 109 7.62 9.77 -3.33
CA ARG A 109 7.69 8.34 -3.66
C ARG A 109 6.56 7.90 -4.58
N VAL A 110 5.35 8.44 -4.39
CA VAL A 110 4.22 8.20 -5.28
C VAL A 110 4.50 8.79 -6.65
N ASP A 111 4.99 10.02 -6.76
CA ASP A 111 5.34 10.62 -8.05
C ASP A 111 6.37 9.78 -8.82
N VAL A 112 7.38 9.24 -8.13
CA VAL A 112 8.38 8.35 -8.73
C VAL A 112 7.72 7.05 -9.21
N LEU A 113 6.84 6.46 -8.41
CA LEU A 113 6.14 5.24 -8.78
C LEU A 113 5.13 5.46 -9.90
N GLU A 114 4.48 6.62 -9.96
CA GLU A 114 3.58 6.99 -11.05
C GLU A 114 4.35 7.31 -12.34
N GLN A 115 5.54 7.90 -12.25
CA GLN A 115 6.44 8.06 -13.40
C GLN A 115 7.00 6.72 -13.88
N GLN A 116 7.32 5.81 -12.96
CA GLN A 116 7.83 4.46 -13.28
C GLN A 116 6.70 3.50 -13.71
N GLY A 117 5.49 3.69 -13.21
CA GLY A 117 4.29 2.90 -13.52
C GLY A 117 3.45 3.46 -14.66
N GLY A 118 3.64 4.73 -15.03
CA GLY A 118 3.14 5.33 -16.27
C GLY A 118 3.78 4.76 -17.53
N ASP A 119 4.89 4.02 -17.37
CA ASP A 119 5.48 3.13 -18.37
C ASP A 119 4.86 1.70 -18.33
N ALA A 120 3.57 1.60 -17.97
CA ALA A 120 2.69 0.54 -18.49
C ALA A 120 2.48 0.66 -20.02
N GLY A 121 3.24 1.52 -20.68
CA GLY A 121 3.40 1.54 -22.12
C GLY A 121 4.21 0.34 -22.57
N SER A 122 3.53 -0.64 -23.17
CA SER A 122 4.07 -1.39 -24.30
C SER A 122 5.47 -1.99 -24.02
N ARG A 123 5.52 -3.07 -23.24
CA ARG A 123 6.76 -3.85 -23.12
C ARG A 123 7.01 -4.61 -24.41
N THR A 124 8.11 -4.27 -25.06
CA THR A 124 8.62 -5.02 -26.21
C THR A 124 9.28 -6.28 -25.67
N ILE A 125 8.61 -7.41 -25.86
CA ILE A 125 9.12 -8.74 -25.54
C ILE A 125 9.90 -9.21 -26.78
N THR A 126 11.21 -9.35 -26.64
CA THR A 126 12.03 -10.02 -27.65
C THR A 126 12.07 -11.49 -27.30
N VAL A 127 11.53 -12.34 -28.17
CA VAL A 127 11.65 -13.79 -28.00
C VAL A 127 12.47 -14.37 -29.13
N GLU A 128 13.45 -15.19 -28.76
CA GLU A 128 14.22 -15.96 -29.72
C GLU A 128 13.30 -17.07 -30.25
N ALA A 129 13.01 -17.04 -31.56
CA ALA A 129 12.34 -18.17 -32.19
C ALA A 129 13.27 -19.39 -32.07
N SER A 130 12.87 -20.40 -31.30
CA SER A 130 13.45 -21.73 -31.43
C SER A 130 12.67 -22.46 -32.52
N PRO A 131 13.25 -22.73 -33.70
CA PRO A 131 12.61 -23.58 -34.69
C PRO A 131 12.67 -25.03 -34.20
N ASP A 132 11.86 -25.36 -33.20
CA ASP A 132 11.62 -26.73 -32.81
C ASP A 132 10.60 -27.32 -33.78
N ASN A 133 11.09 -27.76 -34.95
CA ASN A 133 10.30 -28.49 -35.94
C ASN A 133 10.00 -29.92 -35.44
N SER A 134 9.41 -30.05 -34.26
CA SER A 134 8.93 -31.35 -33.80
C SER A 134 7.78 -31.75 -34.72
N THR A 135 8.03 -32.76 -35.55
CA THR A 135 7.09 -33.28 -36.55
C THR A 135 6.17 -34.33 -35.94
N ASP A 136 5.89 -34.21 -34.63
CA ASP A 136 4.99 -35.10 -33.91
C ASP A 136 3.54 -34.74 -34.25
N ALA A 137 3.20 -34.99 -35.52
CA ALA A 137 1.85 -35.02 -36.03
C ALA A 137 1.13 -36.19 -35.36
N TYR A 138 0.54 -35.95 -34.19
CA TYR A 138 -0.45 -36.86 -33.64
C TYR A 138 -1.58 -37.04 -34.65
N GLU A 139 -2.17 -38.23 -34.63
CA GLU A 139 -3.22 -38.80 -35.48
C GLU A 139 -4.51 -37.93 -35.62
N TYR A 140 -4.54 -36.75 -35.00
CA TYR A 140 -5.62 -35.76 -34.99
C TYR A 140 -5.34 -34.48 -35.81
N GLY A 141 -4.29 -34.43 -36.64
CA GLY A 141 -4.13 -33.36 -37.64
C GLY A 141 -3.75 -31.99 -37.07
N PHE A 142 -3.00 -31.96 -35.98
CA PHE A 142 -2.35 -30.76 -35.46
C PHE A 142 -0.91 -30.69 -35.96
N ARG A 143 -0.51 -29.52 -36.49
CA ARG A 143 0.90 -29.18 -36.76
C ARG A 143 1.25 -27.92 -35.99
N GLU A 144 2.15 -28.04 -35.04
CA GLU A 144 2.82 -26.90 -34.42
C GLU A 144 4.01 -26.53 -35.30
N TRP A 145 4.06 -25.27 -35.75
CA TRP A 145 5.08 -24.83 -36.70
C TRP A 145 6.26 -24.15 -36.04
N LEU A 146 6.01 -23.37 -34.98
CA LEU A 146 7.03 -22.64 -34.22
C LEU A 146 6.51 -22.38 -32.80
N SER A 147 7.32 -22.74 -31.81
CA SER A 147 7.13 -22.37 -30.41
C SER A 147 8.17 -21.31 -30.03
N PHE A 148 7.71 -20.17 -29.51
CA PHE A 148 8.61 -19.20 -28.87
C PHE A 148 8.78 -19.64 -27.40
N GLY A 149 9.91 -20.30 -27.13
CA GLY A 149 10.18 -20.90 -25.82
C GLY A 149 10.36 -19.84 -24.73
N ALA A 150 9.74 -20.10 -23.57
CA ALA A 150 9.89 -19.43 -22.28
C ALA A 150 10.27 -17.94 -22.38
N VAL A 151 9.25 -17.10 -22.53
CA VAL A 151 9.41 -15.66 -22.31
C VAL A 151 9.69 -15.47 -20.82
N SER A 152 10.96 -15.35 -20.45
CA SER A 152 11.36 -15.12 -19.05
C SER A 152 11.03 -13.70 -18.55
N ASP A 153 10.01 -13.05 -19.11
CA ASP A 153 9.54 -11.77 -18.63
C ASP A 153 8.45 -12.02 -17.59
N LYS A 154 8.92 -12.02 -16.34
CA LYS A 154 8.04 -12.10 -15.20
C LYS A 154 7.23 -10.83 -15.18
N ASN A 155 5.91 -10.99 -15.28
CA ASN A 155 4.93 -10.00 -14.89
C ASN A 155 4.38 -9.11 -16.03
N ILE A 156 3.40 -9.63 -16.78
CA ILE A 156 2.47 -8.77 -17.52
C ILE A 156 1.57 -8.08 -16.49
N ASP A 157 1.82 -6.80 -16.22
CA ASP A 157 0.99 -5.92 -15.37
C ASP A 157 0.65 -6.43 -13.95
N GLY A 158 1.46 -7.31 -13.35
CA GLY A 158 1.13 -7.89 -12.04
C GLY A 158 0.40 -9.24 -12.11
N ARG A 159 -0.06 -9.67 -13.28
CA ARG A 159 -1.13 -10.66 -13.42
C ARG A 159 -0.69 -12.05 -13.87
N GLY A 160 0.55 -12.23 -14.33
CA GLY A 160 1.05 -13.53 -14.77
C GLY A 160 2.34 -13.46 -15.58
N GLU A 161 2.86 -14.64 -15.91
CA GLU A 161 4.04 -14.86 -16.72
C GLU A 161 3.60 -15.47 -18.07
N ILE A 162 4.08 -14.94 -19.20
CA ILE A 162 3.86 -15.60 -20.50
C ILE A 162 4.72 -16.86 -20.54
N SER A 163 4.11 -18.04 -20.48
CA SER A 163 4.88 -19.28 -20.59
C SER A 163 5.22 -19.57 -22.05
N GLU A 164 4.27 -19.36 -22.97
CA GLU A 164 4.42 -19.70 -24.39
C GLU A 164 3.60 -18.79 -25.33
N LEU A 165 4.15 -18.48 -26.50
CA LEU A 165 3.41 -17.97 -27.65
C LEU A 165 3.72 -18.88 -28.84
N PHE A 166 2.70 -19.43 -29.49
CA PHE A 166 2.89 -20.32 -30.64
C PHE A 166 1.80 -20.16 -31.68
N TRP A 167 2.09 -20.63 -32.88
CA TRP A 167 1.12 -20.74 -33.96
C TRP A 167 0.98 -22.19 -34.40
N SER A 168 -0.27 -22.60 -34.59
CA SER A 168 -0.61 -23.97 -34.96
C SER A 168 -1.55 -24.00 -36.15
N GLU A 169 -1.47 -25.10 -36.90
CA GLU A 169 -2.47 -25.47 -37.90
C GLU A 169 -3.28 -26.67 -37.39
N SER A 170 -4.59 -26.62 -37.55
CA SER A 170 -5.51 -27.70 -37.20
C SER A 170 -6.41 -28.04 -38.38
N LEU A 171 -6.50 -29.32 -38.73
CA LEU A 171 -7.41 -29.80 -39.77
C LEU A 171 -8.79 -30.10 -39.17
N VAL A 172 -9.77 -29.23 -39.44
CA VAL A 172 -11.15 -29.41 -38.97
C VAL A 172 -12.07 -29.58 -40.17
N SER A 173 -12.73 -30.73 -40.26
CA SER A 173 -13.69 -31.06 -41.32
C SER A 173 -13.14 -30.90 -42.75
N GLY A 174 -11.86 -31.22 -42.96
CA GLY A 174 -11.20 -31.15 -44.27
C GLY A 174 -10.69 -29.77 -44.67
N ALA A 175 -10.78 -28.77 -43.78
CA ALA A 175 -10.17 -27.46 -43.97
C ALA A 175 -9.07 -27.21 -42.93
N TRP A 176 -7.95 -26.62 -43.35
CA TRP A 176 -6.87 -26.20 -42.45
C TRP A 176 -7.20 -24.84 -41.84
N TRP A 177 -7.16 -24.78 -40.52
CA TRP A 177 -7.36 -23.58 -39.71
C TRP A 177 -6.03 -23.22 -39.05
N ARG A 178 -5.71 -21.92 -39.01
CA ARG A 178 -4.49 -21.42 -38.38
C ARG A 178 -4.84 -20.63 -37.14
N TYR A 179 -4.14 -20.90 -36.05
CA TYR A 179 -4.36 -20.27 -34.76
C TYR A 179 -3.07 -19.67 -34.25
N MET A 180 -3.21 -18.54 -33.57
CA MET A 180 -2.21 -18.04 -32.64
C MET A 180 -2.72 -18.29 -31.22
N THR A 181 -1.85 -18.85 -30.38
CA THR A 181 -2.15 -19.21 -28.99
C THR A 181 -1.15 -18.54 -28.07
N LEU A 182 -1.65 -17.84 -27.06
CA LEU A 182 -0.85 -17.27 -25.97
C LEU A 182 -1.18 -18.02 -24.67
N HIS A 183 -0.15 -18.49 -23.98
CA HIS A 183 -0.23 -19.19 -22.72
C HIS A 183 0.31 -18.31 -21.59
N ILE A 184 -0.50 -18.12 -20.55
CA ILE A 184 -0.16 -17.31 -19.38
C ILE A 184 -0.29 -18.19 -18.13
N GLU A 185 0.76 -18.24 -17.34
CA GLU A 185 0.88 -19.05 -16.12
C GLU A 185 1.30 -18.18 -14.92
N ASN A 186 1.33 -18.78 -13.72
CA ASN A 186 1.90 -18.17 -12.50
C ASN A 186 1.35 -16.77 -12.14
N GLY A 187 0.06 -16.55 -12.40
CA GLY A 187 -0.60 -15.27 -12.23
C GLY A 187 -1.54 -15.17 -11.04
N THR A 188 -1.67 -13.98 -10.46
CA THR A 188 -2.81 -13.63 -9.60
C THR A 188 -3.94 -13.10 -10.49
N ASP A 189 -5.18 -13.52 -10.21
CA ASP A 189 -6.38 -13.08 -10.94
C ASP A 189 -6.44 -13.46 -12.43
N LEU A 190 -5.84 -14.61 -12.79
CA LEU A 190 -5.92 -15.16 -14.14
C LEU A 190 -7.38 -15.34 -14.62
N ASP A 191 -8.30 -15.64 -13.71
CA ASP A 191 -9.74 -15.74 -13.98
C ASP A 191 -10.37 -14.44 -14.54
N LEU A 192 -9.68 -13.30 -14.39
CA LEU A 192 -10.12 -11.99 -14.90
C LEU A 192 -9.56 -11.66 -16.30
N VAL A 193 -8.73 -12.51 -16.89
CA VAL A 193 -8.18 -12.26 -18.23
C VAL A 193 -9.18 -12.75 -19.27
N THR A 194 -9.89 -11.83 -19.93
CA THR A 194 -10.90 -12.19 -20.94
C THR A 194 -10.34 -12.20 -22.36
N ALA A 195 -9.33 -11.37 -22.62
CA ALA A 195 -8.67 -11.26 -23.92
C ALA A 195 -7.25 -10.67 -23.76
N ALA A 196 -6.47 -10.73 -24.85
CA ALA A 196 -5.22 -9.99 -24.99
C ALA A 196 -5.08 -9.41 -26.39
N LYS A 197 -4.38 -8.29 -26.50
CA LYS A 197 -3.87 -7.81 -27.78
C LYS A 197 -2.41 -8.22 -27.91
N VAL A 198 -2.08 -8.85 -29.03
CA VAL A 198 -0.71 -9.18 -29.39
C VAL A 198 -0.35 -8.37 -30.63
N THR A 199 0.68 -7.53 -30.52
CA THR A 199 1.19 -6.73 -31.64
C THR A 199 2.52 -7.32 -32.10
N ILE A 200 2.59 -7.71 -33.38
CA ILE A 200 3.79 -8.25 -34.00
C ILE A 200 4.11 -7.37 -35.21
N ASN A 201 5.29 -6.76 -35.20
CA ASN A 201 5.67 -5.70 -36.14
C ASN A 201 4.66 -4.53 -36.11
N SER A 202 3.73 -4.48 -37.07
CA SER A 202 2.67 -3.48 -37.17
C SER A 202 1.26 -4.09 -37.19
N THR A 203 1.16 -5.43 -37.06
CA THR A 203 -0.12 -6.14 -37.08
C THR A 203 -0.57 -6.40 -35.65
N VAL A 204 -1.80 -5.99 -35.35
CA VAL A 204 -2.45 -6.24 -34.05
C VAL A 204 -3.40 -7.41 -34.20
N PHE A 205 -3.28 -8.35 -33.27
CA PHE A 205 -4.15 -9.50 -33.13
C PHE A 205 -4.88 -9.40 -31.80
N THR A 206 -6.15 -9.79 -31.76
CA THR A 206 -6.92 -9.88 -30.51
C THR A 206 -7.19 -11.36 -30.26
N LEU A 207 -6.75 -11.85 -29.11
CA LEU A 207 -6.89 -13.24 -28.68
C LEU A 207 -7.93 -13.26 -27.57
N ASP A 208 -8.92 -14.13 -27.72
CA ASP A 208 -9.99 -14.30 -26.75
C ASP A 208 -9.68 -15.50 -25.84
N ALA A 209 -10.12 -15.44 -24.59
CA ALA A 209 -9.99 -16.56 -23.66
C ALA A 209 -10.74 -17.78 -24.19
N TYR A 210 -10.00 -18.87 -24.41
CA TYR A 210 -10.53 -20.11 -24.99
C TYR A 210 -10.77 -21.17 -23.92
N ALA A 211 -9.85 -21.31 -22.97
CA ALA A 211 -9.97 -22.19 -21.81
C ALA A 211 -8.85 -21.86 -20.80
N GLY A 212 -9.18 -21.90 -19.52
CA GLY A 212 -8.22 -21.83 -18.43
C GLY A 212 -8.74 -22.60 -17.22
N ASP A 213 -7.82 -23.07 -16.39
CA ASP A 213 -8.12 -23.41 -15.01
C ASP A 213 -7.41 -22.39 -14.09
N SER A 214 -7.51 -22.54 -12.78
CA SER A 214 -6.90 -21.59 -11.84
C SER A 214 -5.36 -21.51 -11.92
N SER A 215 -4.71 -22.35 -12.72
CA SER A 215 -3.25 -22.41 -12.87
C SER A 215 -2.73 -21.82 -14.19
N TYR A 216 -3.57 -21.67 -15.22
CA TYR A 216 -3.18 -21.06 -16.49
C TYR A 216 -4.37 -20.54 -17.31
N VAL A 217 -4.10 -19.58 -18.22
CA VAL A 217 -5.05 -19.07 -19.21
C VAL A 217 -4.50 -19.27 -20.61
N ARG A 218 -5.33 -19.83 -21.51
CA ARG A 218 -5.06 -19.87 -22.95
C ARG A 218 -5.93 -18.89 -23.70
N LEU A 219 -5.28 -18.00 -24.44
CA LEU A 219 -5.93 -17.05 -25.33
C LEU A 219 -5.65 -17.46 -26.77
N ASN A 220 -6.69 -17.51 -27.60
CA ASN A 220 -6.59 -17.94 -28.99
C ASN A 220 -7.18 -16.91 -29.95
N CYS A 221 -6.59 -16.78 -31.14
CA CYS A 221 -7.27 -16.17 -32.27
C CYS A 221 -7.04 -16.97 -33.55
N GLN A 222 -8.04 -17.00 -34.43
CA GLN A 222 -7.85 -17.50 -35.78
C GLN A 222 -7.13 -16.45 -36.62
N ILE A 223 -6.14 -16.88 -37.41
CA ILE A 223 -5.41 -16.01 -38.34
C ILE A 223 -5.61 -16.49 -39.79
N THR A 224 -5.61 -15.55 -40.73
CA THR A 224 -5.68 -15.84 -42.17
C THR A 224 -4.34 -16.36 -42.70
N GLU A 225 -4.35 -16.97 -43.88
CA GLU A 225 -3.11 -17.37 -44.58
C GLU A 225 -2.18 -16.19 -44.86
N GLY A 226 -2.74 -15.04 -45.26
CA GLY A 226 -1.96 -13.82 -45.48
C GLY A 226 -1.30 -13.32 -44.21
N GLN A 227 -2.02 -13.35 -43.08
CA GLN A 227 -1.47 -13.00 -41.77
C GLN A 227 -0.38 -13.99 -41.37
N PHE A 228 -0.62 -15.29 -41.47
CA PHE A 228 0.36 -16.33 -41.15
C PHE A 228 1.67 -16.18 -41.96
N ASN A 229 1.56 -15.93 -43.25
CA ASN A 229 2.73 -15.71 -44.12
C ASN A 229 3.46 -14.40 -43.82
N SER A 230 2.80 -13.43 -43.20
CA SER A 230 3.41 -12.18 -42.73
C SER A 230 4.03 -12.30 -41.33
N LEU A 231 3.72 -13.38 -40.61
CA LEU A 231 4.32 -13.63 -39.31
C LEU A 231 5.79 -14.04 -39.47
N PRO A 232 6.61 -13.71 -38.47
CA PRO A 232 8.00 -14.09 -38.52
C PRO A 232 8.18 -15.61 -38.48
N GLN A 233 8.88 -16.14 -39.48
CA GLN A 233 9.10 -17.58 -39.64
C GLN A 233 10.38 -18.07 -38.95
N SER A 234 11.31 -17.17 -38.59
CA SER A 234 12.58 -17.49 -37.91
C SER A 234 13.28 -16.23 -37.41
N GLY A 235 14.10 -16.33 -36.35
CA GLY A 235 14.93 -15.24 -35.83
C GLY A 235 14.33 -14.52 -34.62
N ASP A 236 14.98 -13.47 -34.14
CA ASP A 236 14.53 -12.68 -33.00
C ASP A 236 13.45 -11.69 -33.45
N HIS A 237 12.26 -11.81 -32.88
CA HIS A 237 11.16 -10.91 -33.17
C HIS A 237 10.63 -10.29 -31.89
N ALA A 238 10.49 -8.98 -31.96
CA ALA A 238 9.82 -8.19 -30.94
C ALA A 238 8.31 -8.33 -31.13
N PHE A 239 7.61 -8.69 -30.06
CA PHE A 239 6.16 -8.55 -29.98
C PHE A 239 5.76 -7.86 -28.68
N GLN A 240 4.54 -7.35 -28.65
CA GLN A 240 3.98 -6.65 -27.49
C GLN A 240 2.67 -7.31 -27.11
N VAL A 241 2.46 -7.50 -25.81
CA VAL A 241 1.23 -8.09 -25.27
C VAL A 241 0.59 -7.11 -24.29
N GLU A 242 -0.70 -6.84 -24.48
CA GLU A 242 -1.56 -6.05 -23.59
C GLU A 242 -2.71 -6.95 -23.13
N LEU A 243 -2.83 -7.24 -21.83
CA LEU A 243 -3.96 -7.99 -21.30
C LEU A 243 -5.18 -7.09 -21.16
N LEU A 244 -6.34 -7.60 -21.55
CA LEU A 244 -7.62 -6.91 -21.43
C LEU A 244 -8.42 -7.51 -20.26
N PRO A 245 -9.05 -6.64 -19.43
CA PRO A 245 -9.89 -7.07 -18.31
C PRO A 245 -11.22 -7.68 -18.76
#